data_AF-A0A543AGA7-F1
#
_entry.id   AF-A0A543AGA7-F1
#
_cell.length_a   1.000
_cell.length_b   1.000
_cell.length_c   1.000
_cell.angle_alpha   90.00
_cell.angle_beta   90.00
_cell.angle_gamma   90.00
#
_symmetry.space_group_name_H-M   'P 1'
#
loop_
_entity.id
_entity.type
_entity.pdbx_description
1 polymer ?
#
loop_
_entity_poly.entity_id
_entity_poly.type
_entity_poly.pdbx_seq_one_letter_code
_entity_poly.pdbx_strand_id
1 'polypeptide(L)'
;MTPKSQPSQNRRNLNVPPPPPAPYALTKRKRPQRKKKLLITSLSAVVALALIGSGAGIAYSNNSEKLETYNETLDKLSSSHKASADALEDAGELEPALQEELDAHMREASALMNADAPGVMSFSIEDRTEELRESDEALRAPTEALLDAIGDRDAYITATTEAAEVLDEAQALLKKTKGKVDDKDTYKALSGNVKTLEEALEETPDGSSRKALAENTTAIEDASSYISESSPAVSASHEKWKEAKEEAAKRDPANYKSISERDWQLVQRNPDAHKGEKYVVYGAVTQADANMGEISIRVNTGATKQSRRYNYDINTVALVGTADIFSNVVQDDHVKMLVEVGGSMTYDTSIGGSATAVMVLAYDVDVIGQF
;
A
#
# COMPACT_ATOMS: atom_id res chain seq x y z
N MET A 1 54.74 -4.71 4.66
CA MET A 1 54.42 -6.11 4.98
C MET A 1 53.22 -6.50 4.16
N THR A 2 53.45 -7.36 3.18
CA THR A 2 52.50 -7.78 2.13
C THR A 2 52.66 -9.29 2.00
N PRO A 3 51.58 -10.08 1.92
CA PRO A 3 51.65 -11.41 1.31
C PRO A 3 50.88 -11.36 -0.01
N LYS A 4 51.58 -11.35 -1.15
CA LYS A 4 52.05 -12.51 -1.94
C LYS A 4 50.93 -13.43 -2.44
N SER A 5 50.73 -13.30 -3.75
CA SER A 5 49.99 -14.13 -4.69
C SER A 5 50.60 -15.52 -4.89
N GLN A 6 49.75 -16.51 -5.20
CA GLN A 6 50.09 -17.64 -6.09
C GLN A 6 48.87 -18.10 -6.89
N PRO A 7 49.02 -18.37 -8.21
CA PRO A 7 48.03 -19.04 -9.06
C PRO A 7 48.51 -20.43 -9.53
N SER A 8 47.61 -21.41 -9.63
CA SER A 8 47.79 -22.59 -10.51
C SER A 8 46.42 -23.22 -10.81
N GLN A 9 45.93 -23.07 -12.04
CA GLN A 9 45.87 -24.12 -13.06
C GLN A 9 45.20 -25.43 -12.64
N ASN A 10 44.00 -25.70 -13.21
CA ASN A 10 43.77 -27.01 -13.82
C ASN A 10 42.79 -26.90 -14.98
N ARG A 11 43.25 -27.33 -16.16
CA ARG A 11 42.50 -27.42 -17.42
C ARG A 11 42.19 -28.90 -17.70
N ARG A 12 41.08 -29.11 -18.41
CA ARG A 12 40.64 -30.31 -19.15
C ARG A 12 39.93 -31.39 -18.33
N ASN A 13 38.63 -31.48 -18.52
CA ASN A 13 38.04 -32.75 -18.96
C ASN A 13 37.02 -32.49 -20.08
N LEU A 14 37.35 -33.03 -21.25
CA LEU A 14 36.46 -33.27 -22.39
C LEU A 14 35.73 -34.60 -22.14
N ASN A 15 34.44 -34.68 -22.43
CA ASN A 15 33.68 -35.87 -22.85
C ASN A 15 32.19 -35.69 -22.52
N VAL A 16 31.17 -36.00 -23.31
CA VAL A 16 30.89 -36.40 -24.71
C VAL A 16 29.36 -36.20 -24.82
N PRO A 17 28.79 -35.62 -25.90
CA PRO A 17 27.35 -35.55 -26.06
C PRO A 17 26.74 -36.95 -26.29
N PRO A 18 25.55 -37.25 -25.74
CA PRO A 18 24.88 -38.53 -25.95
C PRO A 18 24.50 -38.73 -27.43
N PRO A 19 24.50 -39.99 -27.93
CA PRO A 19 24.12 -40.29 -29.31
C PRO A 19 22.62 -40.03 -29.54
N PRO A 20 22.21 -39.68 -30.78
CA PRO A 20 20.82 -39.45 -31.12
C PRO A 20 19.99 -40.75 -31.05
N PRO A 21 18.70 -40.67 -30.70
CA PRO A 21 17.82 -41.83 -30.72
C PRO A 21 17.64 -42.37 -32.14
N ALA A 22 17.62 -43.69 -32.25
CA ALA A 22 17.45 -44.43 -33.49
C ALA A 22 16.08 -44.17 -34.14
N PRO A 23 15.98 -44.16 -35.49
CA PRO A 23 14.71 -44.00 -36.19
C PRO A 23 13.81 -45.22 -35.98
N TYR A 24 12.62 -44.99 -35.42
CA TYR A 24 11.59 -46.02 -35.32
C TYR A 24 11.10 -46.44 -36.71
N ALA A 25 11.15 -47.74 -36.94
CA ALA A 25 10.76 -48.40 -38.17
C ALA A 25 9.24 -48.31 -38.40
N LEU A 26 8.87 -47.81 -39.58
CA LEU A 26 7.52 -47.88 -40.15
C LEU A 26 7.10 -49.34 -40.36
N THR A 27 6.24 -49.87 -39.50
CA THR A 27 5.51 -51.11 -39.77
C THR A 27 4.22 -50.82 -40.52
N LYS A 28 4.24 -51.11 -41.82
CA LYS A 28 3.07 -51.20 -42.71
C LYS A 28 2.19 -52.40 -42.33
N ARG A 29 0.87 -52.25 -42.56
CA ARG A 29 -0.23 -53.23 -42.78
C ARG A 29 -1.30 -53.15 -41.68
N LYS A 30 -2.61 -53.22 -41.95
CA LYS A 30 -3.39 -53.66 -43.12
C LYS A 30 -4.80 -53.03 -43.01
N ARG A 31 -5.35 -52.54 -44.11
CA ARG A 31 -6.81 -52.29 -44.28
C ARG A 31 -7.58 -53.62 -44.29
N PRO A 32 -8.81 -53.64 -43.76
CA PRO A 32 -9.93 -54.34 -44.40
C PRO A 32 -11.10 -53.36 -44.61
N GLN A 33 -11.41 -53.07 -45.88
CA GLN A 33 -12.60 -53.56 -46.59
C GLN A 33 -13.96 -53.09 -46.05
N ARG A 34 -14.56 -52.18 -46.83
CA ARG A 34 -15.99 -51.88 -46.93
C ARG A 34 -16.84 -53.15 -46.95
N LYS A 35 -17.94 -53.15 -46.20
CA LYS A 35 -19.23 -53.69 -46.69
C LYS A 35 -20.36 -52.71 -46.39
N LYS A 36 -21.24 -52.59 -47.37
CA LYS A 36 -22.44 -51.75 -47.41
C LYS A 36 -23.65 -52.50 -46.84
N LYS A 37 -24.56 -51.70 -46.25
CA LYS A 37 -26.02 -51.85 -46.10
C LYS A 37 -26.56 -52.95 -45.16
N LEU A 38 -27.36 -52.51 -44.18
CA LEU A 38 -28.76 -52.94 -44.05
C LEU A 38 -29.58 -51.86 -43.33
N LEU A 39 -30.64 -51.43 -44.00
CA LEU A 39 -31.80 -50.71 -43.47
C LEU A 39 -32.62 -51.72 -42.68
N ILE A 40 -32.91 -51.48 -41.40
CA ILE A 40 -34.03 -52.10 -40.70
C ILE A 40 -34.78 -51.02 -39.93
N THR A 41 -36.05 -50.89 -40.31
CA THR A 41 -37.11 -50.14 -39.65
C THR A 41 -37.54 -50.77 -38.33
N SER A 42 -37.97 -49.89 -37.44
CA SER A 42 -39.11 -50.02 -36.51
C SER A 42 -38.97 -50.79 -35.19
N LEU A 43 -39.66 -50.19 -34.22
CA LEU A 43 -40.40 -50.74 -33.08
C LEU A 43 -39.70 -50.89 -31.72
N SER A 44 -40.29 -50.16 -30.78
CA SER A 44 -40.35 -50.27 -29.32
C SER A 44 -40.11 -51.67 -28.75
N ALA A 45 -39.40 -51.74 -27.62
CA ALA A 45 -39.43 -52.89 -26.73
C ALA A 45 -39.27 -52.46 -25.26
N VAL A 46 -40.40 -52.24 -24.59
CA VAL A 46 -40.53 -52.52 -23.15
C VAL A 46 -40.37 -54.03 -23.01
N VAL A 47 -39.33 -54.47 -22.29
CA VAL A 47 -39.14 -55.89 -21.96
C VAL A 47 -38.98 -56.01 -20.44
N ALA A 48 -40.12 -56.26 -19.79
CA ALA A 48 -40.16 -57.03 -18.56
C ALA A 48 -40.12 -58.52 -18.97
N LEU A 49 -38.99 -59.19 -18.74
CA LEU A 49 -38.89 -60.64 -18.82
C LEU A 49 -38.32 -61.18 -17.52
N ALA A 50 -39.21 -61.78 -16.73
CA ALA A 50 -38.89 -62.66 -15.64
C ALA A 50 -38.31 -63.98 -16.18
N LEU A 51 -37.07 -64.30 -15.82
CA LEU A 51 -36.56 -65.68 -15.88
C LEU A 51 -35.71 -65.99 -14.64
N ILE A 52 -36.30 -66.82 -13.77
CA ILE A 52 -35.61 -67.59 -12.75
C ILE A 52 -34.85 -68.71 -13.48
N GLY A 53 -33.53 -68.57 -13.52
CA GLY A 53 -32.56 -69.61 -13.76
C GLY A 53 -31.27 -69.10 -13.14
N SER A 54 -30.77 -69.80 -12.10
CA SER A 54 -29.87 -69.34 -11.02
C SER A 54 -28.51 -68.72 -11.38
N GLY A 55 -28.25 -68.41 -12.66
CA GLY A 55 -27.13 -67.56 -13.11
C GLY A 55 -27.56 -66.20 -13.69
N ALA A 56 -28.77 -66.08 -14.25
CA ALA A 56 -29.23 -64.86 -14.93
C ALA A 56 -29.68 -63.75 -13.95
N GLY A 57 -30.23 -64.11 -12.80
CA GLY A 57 -30.62 -63.14 -11.76
C GLY A 57 -29.42 -62.45 -11.09
N ILE A 58 -28.30 -63.17 -10.92
CA ILE A 58 -27.05 -62.64 -10.36
C ILE A 58 -26.35 -61.73 -11.39
N ALA A 59 -26.38 -62.09 -12.67
CA ALA A 59 -25.85 -61.23 -13.75
C ALA A 59 -26.65 -59.92 -13.88
N TYR A 60 -27.98 -59.96 -13.67
CA TYR A 60 -28.84 -58.78 -13.72
C TYR A 60 -28.58 -57.82 -12.55
N SER A 61 -28.45 -58.32 -11.32
CA SER A 61 -28.15 -57.48 -10.15
C SER A 61 -26.77 -56.85 -10.21
N ASN A 62 -25.77 -57.58 -10.71
CA ASN A 62 -24.42 -57.03 -10.84
C ASN A 62 -24.35 -55.96 -11.92
N ASN A 63 -25.10 -56.11 -13.02
CA ASN A 63 -25.11 -55.10 -14.07
C ASN A 63 -25.93 -53.86 -13.72
N SER A 64 -26.91 -53.94 -12.81
CA SER A 64 -27.63 -52.75 -12.34
C SER A 64 -26.73 -51.82 -11.53
N GLU A 65 -25.86 -52.36 -10.67
CA GLU A 65 -24.89 -51.57 -9.89
C GLU A 65 -23.84 -50.92 -10.80
N LYS A 66 -23.37 -51.65 -11.82
CA LYS A 66 -22.47 -51.11 -12.85
C LYS A 66 -23.13 -49.99 -13.65
N LEU A 67 -24.42 -50.11 -13.97
CA LEU A 67 -25.17 -49.05 -14.66
C LEU A 67 -25.38 -47.81 -13.78
N GLU A 68 -25.61 -48.00 -12.47
CA GLU A 68 -25.68 -46.89 -11.53
C GLU A 68 -24.35 -46.13 -11.48
N THR A 69 -23.24 -46.87 -11.36
CA THR A 69 -21.88 -46.30 -11.41
C THR A 69 -21.63 -45.56 -12.73
N TYR A 70 -22.01 -46.15 -13.87
CA TYR A 70 -21.93 -45.51 -15.18
C TYR A 70 -22.68 -44.18 -15.23
N ASN A 71 -23.93 -44.14 -14.74
CA ASN A 71 -24.73 -42.91 -14.73
C ASN A 71 -24.11 -41.85 -13.81
N GLU A 72 -23.61 -42.24 -12.63
CA GLU A 72 -22.92 -41.32 -11.73
C GLU A 72 -21.66 -40.73 -12.39
N THR A 73 -20.87 -41.53 -13.11
CA THR A 73 -19.71 -41.04 -13.86
C THR A 73 -20.11 -40.14 -15.02
N LEU A 74 -21.24 -40.42 -15.68
CA LEU A 74 -21.77 -39.59 -16.75
C LEU A 74 -22.22 -38.21 -16.23
N ASP A 75 -22.88 -38.17 -15.08
CA ASP A 75 -23.30 -36.92 -14.42
C ASP A 75 -22.10 -36.08 -13.96
N LYS A 76 -21.04 -36.73 -13.45
CA LYS A 76 -19.76 -36.06 -13.12
C LYS A 76 -19.11 -35.46 -14.35
N LEU A 77 -18.96 -36.25 -15.43
CA LEU A 77 -18.40 -35.77 -16.68
C LEU A 77 -19.19 -34.58 -17.23
N SER A 78 -20.53 -34.63 -17.17
CA SER A 78 -21.39 -33.51 -17.59
C SER A 78 -21.15 -32.24 -16.76
N SER A 79 -20.94 -32.40 -15.45
CA SER A 79 -20.63 -31.28 -14.55
C SER A 79 -19.24 -30.69 -14.83
N SER A 80 -18.22 -31.52 -15.03
CA SER A 80 -16.86 -31.10 -15.38
C SER A 80 -16.81 -30.44 -16.76
N HIS A 81 -17.56 -30.96 -17.73
CA HIS A 81 -17.72 -30.36 -19.04
C HIS A 81 -18.37 -28.97 -18.92
N LYS A 82 -19.41 -28.81 -18.11
CA LYS A 82 -20.00 -27.49 -17.87
C LYS A 82 -18.99 -26.52 -17.24
N ALA A 83 -18.29 -26.93 -16.18
CA ALA A 83 -17.30 -26.08 -15.52
C ALA A 83 -16.16 -25.66 -16.48
N SER A 84 -15.74 -26.56 -17.36
CA SER A 84 -14.76 -26.29 -18.41
C SER A 84 -15.26 -25.26 -19.43
N ALA A 85 -16.53 -25.37 -19.84
CA ALA A 85 -17.14 -24.40 -20.75
C ALA A 85 -17.23 -23.01 -20.11
N ASP A 86 -17.66 -22.94 -18.85
CA ASP A 86 -17.72 -21.68 -18.09
C ASP A 86 -16.31 -21.07 -17.96
N ALA A 87 -15.28 -21.88 -17.66
CA ALA A 87 -13.90 -21.42 -17.57
C ALA A 87 -13.33 -20.89 -18.91
N LEU A 88 -13.66 -21.55 -20.04
CA LEU A 88 -13.26 -21.07 -21.38
C LEU A 88 -13.92 -19.72 -21.73
N GLU A 89 -15.20 -19.54 -21.35
CA GLU A 89 -15.90 -18.27 -21.53
C GLU A 89 -15.23 -17.15 -20.73
N ASP A 90 -14.94 -17.39 -19.45
CA ASP A 90 -14.35 -16.40 -18.54
C ASP A 90 -12.88 -16.07 -18.87
N ALA A 91 -12.13 -17.02 -19.46
CA ALA A 91 -10.72 -16.85 -19.79
C ALA A 91 -10.46 -15.78 -20.86
N GLY A 92 -11.38 -15.57 -21.80
CA GLY A 92 -11.17 -14.66 -22.92
C GLY A 92 -9.94 -15.06 -23.76
N GLU A 93 -8.91 -14.22 -23.82
CA GLU A 93 -7.67 -14.49 -24.60
C GLU A 93 -6.56 -15.16 -23.76
N LEU A 94 -6.85 -15.57 -22.52
CA LEU A 94 -5.86 -16.04 -21.56
C LEU A 94 -5.44 -17.50 -21.81
N GLU A 95 -4.12 -17.76 -21.82
CA GLU A 95 -3.53 -19.09 -22.00
C GLU A 95 -4.08 -19.84 -23.24
N PRO A 96 -3.91 -19.30 -24.46
CA PRO A 96 -4.54 -19.83 -25.67
C PRO A 96 -4.17 -21.30 -25.96
N ALA A 97 -2.97 -21.73 -25.58
CA ALA A 97 -2.56 -23.13 -25.72
C ALA A 97 -3.33 -24.06 -24.77
N LEU A 98 -3.61 -23.60 -23.54
CA LEU A 98 -4.39 -24.34 -22.55
C LEU A 98 -5.87 -24.40 -22.96
N GLN A 99 -6.40 -23.30 -23.52
CA GLN A 99 -7.74 -23.28 -24.08
C GLN A 99 -7.89 -24.28 -25.24
N GLU A 100 -6.91 -24.35 -26.15
CA GLU A 100 -6.92 -25.31 -27.26
C GLU A 100 -6.92 -26.77 -26.77
N GLU A 101 -6.14 -27.07 -25.73
CA GLU A 101 -6.11 -28.39 -25.07
C GLU A 101 -7.45 -28.72 -24.41
N LEU A 102 -8.01 -27.79 -23.63
CA LEU A 102 -9.29 -27.97 -22.96
C LEU A 102 -10.45 -28.16 -23.98
N ASP A 103 -10.46 -27.38 -25.06
CA ASP A 103 -11.40 -27.52 -26.17
C ASP A 103 -11.34 -28.91 -26.83
N ALA A 104 -10.15 -29.49 -26.95
CA ALA A 104 -9.98 -30.83 -27.50
C ALA A 104 -10.60 -31.88 -26.59
N HIS A 105 -10.31 -31.84 -25.29
CA HIS A 105 -10.90 -32.75 -24.30
C HIS A 105 -12.42 -32.58 -24.18
N MET A 106 -12.93 -31.35 -24.28
CA MET A 106 -14.36 -31.06 -24.29
C MET A 106 -15.10 -31.71 -25.46
N ARG A 107 -14.49 -31.74 -26.65
CA ARG A 107 -15.05 -32.42 -27.83
C ARG A 107 -15.10 -33.94 -27.63
N GLU A 108 -14.08 -34.52 -27.00
CA GLU A 108 -14.04 -35.95 -26.66
C GLU A 108 -15.10 -36.30 -25.62
N ALA A 109 -15.20 -35.53 -24.54
CA ALA A 109 -16.23 -35.69 -23.51
C ALA A 109 -17.65 -35.57 -24.10
N SER A 110 -17.88 -34.58 -24.97
CA SER A 110 -19.14 -34.42 -25.70
C SER A 110 -19.47 -35.63 -26.56
N ALA A 111 -18.49 -36.26 -27.21
CA ALA A 111 -18.72 -37.46 -28.01
C ALA A 111 -19.14 -38.66 -27.12
N LEU A 112 -18.53 -38.82 -25.94
CA LEU A 112 -18.88 -39.86 -24.98
C LEU A 112 -20.29 -39.66 -24.38
N MET A 113 -20.63 -38.43 -23.97
CA MET A 113 -21.95 -38.12 -23.41
C MET A 113 -23.11 -38.33 -24.40
N ASN A 114 -22.84 -38.16 -25.70
CA ASN A 114 -23.83 -38.36 -26.76
C ASN A 114 -23.90 -39.82 -27.28
N ALA A 115 -23.06 -40.72 -26.77
CA ALA A 115 -23.09 -42.13 -27.16
C ALA A 115 -24.30 -42.85 -26.55
N ASP A 116 -24.90 -43.79 -27.29
CA ASP A 116 -26.03 -44.58 -26.80
C ASP A 116 -25.67 -45.29 -25.49
N ALA A 117 -26.52 -45.18 -24.47
CA ALA A 117 -26.30 -45.82 -23.17
C ALA A 117 -26.14 -47.34 -23.31
N PRO A 118 -25.20 -47.97 -22.58
CA PRO A 118 -25.05 -49.42 -22.60
C PRO A 118 -26.32 -50.08 -22.03
N GLY A 119 -26.79 -51.16 -22.66
CA GLY A 119 -27.90 -51.93 -22.13
C GLY A 119 -27.52 -52.69 -20.85
N VAL A 120 -28.51 -53.03 -20.02
CA VAL A 120 -28.36 -53.78 -18.74
C VAL A 120 -27.66 -55.14 -18.89
N MET A 121 -27.56 -55.68 -20.10
CA MET A 121 -26.87 -56.95 -20.38
C MET A 121 -25.55 -56.75 -21.13
N SER A 122 -25.06 -55.51 -21.27
CA SER A 122 -23.82 -55.21 -21.97
C SER A 122 -22.60 -55.58 -21.12
N PHE A 123 -21.65 -56.30 -21.72
CA PHE A 123 -20.35 -56.56 -21.11
C PHE A 123 -19.41 -55.33 -21.15
N SER A 124 -19.80 -54.27 -21.86
CA SER A 124 -18.99 -53.06 -22.05
C SER A 124 -19.29 -51.93 -21.05
N ILE A 125 -20.11 -52.17 -20.02
CA ILE A 125 -20.48 -51.10 -19.07
C ILE A 125 -19.21 -50.59 -18.37
N GLU A 126 -18.35 -51.49 -17.89
CA GLU A 126 -17.11 -51.14 -17.19
C GLU A 126 -16.14 -50.38 -18.10
N ASP A 127 -15.91 -50.87 -19.32
CA ASP A 127 -15.03 -50.20 -20.29
C ASP A 127 -15.51 -48.76 -20.57
N ARG A 128 -16.83 -48.56 -20.73
CA ARG A 128 -17.41 -47.22 -20.96
C ARG A 128 -17.39 -46.34 -19.72
N THR A 129 -17.61 -46.90 -18.53
CA THR A 129 -17.45 -46.17 -17.27
C THR A 129 -16.01 -45.66 -17.12
N GLU A 130 -15.03 -46.48 -17.51
CA GLU A 130 -13.62 -46.09 -17.48
C GLU A 130 -13.31 -45.00 -18.51
N GLU A 131 -13.83 -45.10 -19.74
CA GLU A 131 -13.70 -44.03 -20.75
C GLU A 131 -14.28 -42.69 -20.25
N LEU A 132 -15.44 -42.71 -19.56
CA LEU A 132 -16.03 -41.51 -18.95
C LEU A 132 -15.13 -40.95 -17.84
N ARG A 133 -14.57 -41.82 -17.00
CA ARG A 133 -13.68 -41.43 -15.89
C ARG A 133 -12.37 -40.83 -16.40
N GLU A 134 -11.77 -41.41 -17.43
CA GLU A 134 -10.56 -40.88 -18.08
C GLU A 134 -10.84 -39.52 -18.72
N SER A 135 -11.99 -39.35 -19.38
CA SER A 135 -12.39 -38.08 -19.95
C SER A 135 -12.67 -37.00 -18.90
N ASP A 136 -13.25 -37.37 -17.75
CA ASP A 136 -13.48 -36.45 -16.63
C ASP A 136 -12.16 -35.95 -16.03
N GLU A 137 -11.22 -36.86 -15.81
CA GLU A 137 -9.87 -36.54 -15.32
C GLU A 137 -9.10 -35.66 -16.32
N ALA A 138 -9.24 -35.93 -17.62
CA ALA A 138 -8.60 -35.16 -18.68
C ALA A 138 -9.11 -33.72 -18.79
N LEU A 139 -10.37 -33.45 -18.43
CA LEU A 139 -10.89 -32.08 -18.33
C LEU A 139 -10.35 -31.34 -17.12
N ARG A 140 -10.25 -32.04 -15.98
CA ARG A 140 -10.03 -31.42 -14.67
C ARG A 140 -8.76 -30.57 -14.59
N ALA A 141 -7.61 -31.12 -14.98
CA ALA A 141 -6.32 -30.43 -14.86
C ALA A 141 -6.25 -29.13 -15.70
N PRO A 142 -6.61 -29.13 -17.01
CA PRO A 142 -6.63 -27.89 -17.78
C PRO A 142 -7.69 -26.90 -17.31
N THR A 143 -8.86 -27.34 -16.81
CA THR A 143 -9.84 -26.44 -16.19
C THR A 143 -9.28 -25.74 -14.94
N GLU A 144 -8.68 -26.49 -14.02
CA GLU A 144 -8.08 -25.94 -12.79
C GLU A 144 -6.96 -24.94 -13.14
N ALA A 145 -6.10 -25.28 -14.09
CA ALA A 145 -5.02 -24.38 -14.54
C ALA A 145 -5.54 -23.09 -15.19
N LEU A 146 -6.68 -23.14 -15.90
CA LEU A 146 -7.29 -21.97 -16.53
C LEU A 146 -8.00 -21.09 -15.49
N LEU A 147 -8.67 -21.68 -14.51
CA LEU A 147 -9.28 -20.96 -13.39
C LEU A 147 -8.22 -20.24 -12.55
N ASP A 148 -7.08 -20.88 -12.29
CA ASP A 148 -5.94 -20.23 -11.65
C ASP A 148 -5.44 -19.02 -12.45
N ALA A 149 -5.34 -19.16 -13.78
CA ALA A 149 -4.92 -18.07 -14.65
C ALA A 149 -5.91 -16.89 -14.59
N ILE A 150 -7.21 -17.18 -14.61
CA ILE A 150 -8.27 -16.18 -14.42
C ILE A 150 -8.10 -15.48 -13.06
N GLY A 151 -7.81 -16.23 -12.00
CA GLY A 151 -7.53 -15.66 -10.68
C GLY A 151 -6.35 -14.69 -10.69
N ASP A 152 -5.24 -15.03 -11.35
CA ASP A 152 -4.07 -14.14 -11.47
C ASP A 152 -4.37 -12.89 -12.31
N ARG A 153 -5.20 -13.00 -13.35
CA ARG A 153 -5.69 -11.85 -14.13
C ARG A 153 -6.52 -10.92 -13.25
N ASP A 154 -7.44 -11.46 -12.47
CA ASP A 154 -8.32 -10.68 -11.61
C ASP A 154 -7.49 -10.00 -10.49
N ALA A 155 -6.51 -10.71 -9.92
CA ALA A 155 -5.56 -10.14 -8.96
C ALA A 155 -4.75 -8.97 -9.57
N TYR A 156 -4.28 -9.11 -10.81
CA TYR A 156 -3.61 -8.02 -11.52
C TYR A 156 -4.50 -6.78 -11.68
N ILE A 157 -5.77 -6.97 -12.06
CA ILE A 157 -6.73 -5.87 -12.21
C ILE A 157 -6.97 -5.16 -10.87
N THR A 158 -7.16 -5.92 -9.80
CA THR A 158 -7.31 -5.38 -8.44
C THR A 158 -6.08 -4.61 -8.01
N ALA A 159 -4.88 -5.21 -8.12
CA ALA A 159 -3.62 -4.56 -7.75
C ALA A 159 -3.39 -3.26 -8.52
N THR A 160 -3.67 -3.23 -9.83
CA THR A 160 -3.56 -2.03 -10.67
C THR A 160 -4.51 -0.92 -10.18
N THR A 161 -5.74 -1.28 -9.81
CA THR A 161 -6.75 -0.31 -9.35
C THR A 161 -6.36 0.28 -8.00
N GLU A 162 -5.99 -0.56 -7.03
CA GLU A 162 -5.58 -0.13 -5.69
C GLU A 162 -4.29 0.71 -5.73
N ALA A 163 -3.33 0.31 -6.57
CA ALA A 163 -2.09 1.04 -6.78
C ALA A 163 -2.32 2.45 -7.35
N ALA A 164 -3.32 2.63 -8.23
CA ALA A 164 -3.65 3.95 -8.76
C ALA A 164 -4.10 4.92 -7.65
N GLU A 165 -4.87 4.43 -6.66
CA GLU A 165 -5.27 5.23 -5.50
C GLU A 165 -4.06 5.60 -4.63
N VAL A 166 -3.19 4.63 -4.35
CA VAL A 166 -1.94 4.85 -3.59
C VAL A 166 -1.04 5.88 -4.27
N LEU A 167 -0.93 5.81 -5.61
CA LEU A 167 -0.15 6.74 -6.40
C LEU A 167 -0.70 8.17 -6.29
N ASP A 168 -2.02 8.35 -6.46
CA ASP A 168 -2.68 9.66 -6.38
C ASP A 168 -2.48 10.32 -5.01
N GLU A 169 -2.65 9.56 -3.93
CA GLU A 169 -2.43 10.05 -2.57
C GLU A 169 -0.97 10.48 -2.34
N ALA A 170 -0.02 9.67 -2.79
CA ALA A 170 1.40 9.95 -2.64
C ALA A 170 1.84 11.18 -3.47
N GLN A 171 1.35 11.31 -4.70
CA GLN A 171 1.59 12.49 -5.54
C GLN A 171 0.99 13.77 -4.90
N ALA A 172 -0.22 13.68 -4.34
CA ALA A 172 -0.83 14.79 -3.61
C ALA A 172 0.01 15.20 -2.40
N LEU A 173 0.53 14.22 -1.64
CA LEU A 173 1.43 14.46 -0.52
C LEU A 173 2.73 15.15 -0.97
N LEU A 174 3.39 14.64 -2.02
CA LEU A 174 4.61 15.23 -2.57
C LEU A 174 4.40 16.67 -3.07
N LYS A 175 3.23 16.96 -3.66
CA LYS A 175 2.86 18.31 -4.10
C LYS A 175 2.67 19.25 -2.90
N LYS A 176 1.93 18.81 -1.88
CA LYS A 176 1.65 19.59 -0.67
C LYS A 176 2.93 19.93 0.11
N THR A 177 3.86 18.98 0.18
CA THR A 177 5.08 19.04 1.02
C THR A 177 6.31 19.53 0.28
N LYS A 178 6.22 19.86 -1.02
CA LYS A 178 7.35 20.31 -1.84
C LYS A 178 8.07 21.50 -1.23
N GLY A 179 9.34 21.29 -0.85
CA GLY A 179 10.19 22.31 -0.22
C GLY A 179 9.78 22.69 1.21
N LYS A 180 8.86 21.93 1.81
CA LYS A 180 8.26 22.16 3.13
C LYS A 180 8.45 20.95 4.04
N VAL A 181 9.63 20.35 4.00
CA VAL A 181 10.01 19.20 4.81
C VAL A 181 11.29 19.53 5.56
N ASP A 182 11.45 18.97 6.75
CA ASP A 182 12.66 19.11 7.56
C ASP A 182 13.77 18.22 7.00
N ASP A 183 13.42 16.96 6.73
CA ASP A 183 14.27 15.97 6.08
C ASP A 183 13.98 15.87 4.58
N LYS A 184 14.97 16.22 3.75
CA LYS A 184 14.87 16.16 2.28
C LYS A 184 15.05 14.76 1.73
N ASP A 185 15.74 13.88 2.44
CA ASP A 185 16.01 12.52 1.98
C ASP A 185 14.75 11.67 2.04
N THR A 186 13.90 11.86 3.06
CA THR A 186 12.55 11.22 3.11
C THR A 186 11.67 11.62 1.94
N TYR A 187 11.64 12.91 1.58
CA TYR A 187 10.90 13.39 0.40
C TYR A 187 11.44 12.77 -0.90
N LYS A 188 12.77 12.70 -1.03
CA LYS A 188 13.42 12.10 -2.19
C LYS A 188 13.13 10.59 -2.30
N ALA A 189 13.12 9.88 -1.17
CA ALA A 189 12.79 8.46 -1.12
C ALA A 189 11.35 8.20 -1.60
N LEU A 190 10.36 8.92 -1.04
CA LEU A 190 8.96 8.80 -1.47
C LEU A 190 8.82 9.14 -2.97
N SER A 191 9.46 10.20 -3.44
CA SER A 191 9.45 10.55 -4.87
C SER A 191 10.08 9.48 -5.76
N GLY A 192 11.08 8.74 -5.28
CA GLY A 192 11.66 7.61 -6.00
C GLY A 192 10.71 6.41 -6.04
N ASN A 193 10.03 6.12 -4.94
CA ASN A 193 9.05 5.03 -4.86
C ASN A 193 7.83 5.32 -5.74
N VAL A 194 7.32 6.57 -5.75
CA VAL A 194 6.28 7.03 -6.68
C VAL A 194 6.67 6.79 -8.13
N LYS A 195 7.89 7.14 -8.53
CA LYS A 195 8.39 6.89 -9.89
C LYS A 195 8.44 5.39 -10.22
N THR A 196 8.81 4.56 -9.24
CA THR A 196 8.87 3.10 -9.42
C THR A 196 7.48 2.52 -9.66
N LEU A 197 6.47 2.99 -8.90
CA LEU A 197 5.08 2.57 -9.11
C LEU A 197 4.52 3.08 -10.45
N GLU A 198 4.82 4.32 -10.83
CA GLU A 198 4.47 4.86 -12.15
C GLU A 198 5.03 3.98 -13.28
N GLU A 199 6.29 3.59 -13.19
CA GLU A 199 6.93 2.70 -14.17
C GLU A 199 6.27 1.31 -14.21
N ALA A 200 5.93 0.74 -13.04
CA ALA A 200 5.25 -0.55 -12.95
C ALA A 200 3.81 -0.52 -13.52
N LEU A 201 3.08 0.59 -13.34
CA LEU A 201 1.73 0.77 -13.89
C LEU A 201 1.73 1.11 -15.39
N GLU A 202 2.82 1.69 -15.91
CA GLU A 202 2.99 1.94 -17.35
C GLU A 202 3.37 0.66 -18.11
N GLU A 203 3.97 -0.33 -17.43
CA GLU A 203 4.29 -1.63 -18.01
C GLU A 203 3.02 -2.43 -18.31
N THR A 204 2.71 -2.60 -19.60
CA THR A 204 1.60 -3.43 -20.05
C THR A 204 2.06 -4.89 -20.21
N PRO A 205 1.68 -5.82 -19.31
CA PRO A 205 2.05 -7.22 -19.45
C PRO A 205 1.35 -7.85 -20.66
N ASP A 206 1.86 -9.00 -21.10
CA ASP A 206 1.12 -9.87 -22.01
C ASP A 206 -0.11 -10.43 -21.30
N GLY A 207 -1.28 -9.82 -21.56
CA GLY A 207 -2.56 -10.20 -20.95
C GLY A 207 -3.03 -11.61 -21.30
N SER A 208 -2.38 -12.28 -22.25
CA SER A 208 -2.63 -13.69 -22.58
C SER A 208 -1.81 -14.67 -21.75
N SER A 209 -0.85 -14.18 -20.94
CA SER A 209 0.03 -15.02 -20.14
C SER A 209 -0.21 -14.83 -18.64
N ARG A 210 -0.61 -15.91 -17.97
CA ARG A 210 -0.72 -15.96 -16.49
C ARG A 210 0.57 -15.51 -15.84
N LYS A 211 1.70 -15.99 -16.36
CA LYS A 211 3.02 -15.70 -15.80
C LYS A 211 3.35 -14.21 -15.87
N ALA A 212 3.10 -13.56 -17.01
CA ALA A 212 3.35 -12.13 -17.17
C ALA A 212 2.47 -11.29 -16.24
N LEU A 213 1.19 -11.67 -16.09
CA LEU A 213 0.26 -11.02 -15.17
C LEU A 213 0.74 -11.14 -13.71
N ALA A 214 1.09 -12.34 -13.25
CA ALA A 214 1.56 -12.57 -11.88
C ALA A 214 2.88 -11.84 -11.55
N GLU A 215 3.82 -11.79 -12.50
CA GLU A 215 5.08 -11.04 -12.35
C GLU A 215 4.81 -9.53 -12.19
N ASN A 216 3.92 -8.96 -13.01
CA ASN A 216 3.54 -7.55 -12.90
C ASN A 216 2.74 -7.24 -11.63
N THR A 217 1.81 -8.10 -11.22
CA THR A 217 1.08 -7.96 -9.95
C THR A 217 2.05 -7.80 -8.78
N THR A 218 3.06 -8.68 -8.69
CA THR A 218 4.06 -8.62 -7.63
C THR A 218 4.84 -7.30 -7.66
N ALA A 219 5.24 -6.83 -8.84
CA ALA A 219 5.96 -5.56 -8.99
C ALA A 219 5.12 -4.35 -8.54
N ILE A 220 3.83 -4.33 -8.89
CA ILE A 220 2.87 -3.28 -8.49
C ILE A 220 2.66 -3.30 -6.96
N GLU A 221 2.45 -4.47 -6.37
CA GLU A 221 2.24 -4.63 -4.93
C GLU A 221 3.47 -4.20 -4.12
N ASP A 222 4.67 -4.65 -4.52
CA ASP A 222 5.93 -4.24 -3.88
C ASP A 222 6.13 -2.72 -3.95
N ALA A 223 5.94 -2.13 -5.13
CA ALA A 223 6.08 -0.69 -5.32
C ALA A 223 5.05 0.11 -4.49
N SER A 224 3.81 -0.34 -4.44
CA SER A 224 2.75 0.25 -3.61
C SER A 224 3.10 0.16 -2.12
N SER A 225 3.60 -0.99 -1.66
CA SER A 225 4.05 -1.20 -0.28
C SER A 225 5.14 -0.20 0.12
N TYR A 226 6.17 0.00 -0.72
CA TYR A 226 7.22 0.98 -0.45
C TYR A 226 6.70 2.42 -0.32
N ILE A 227 5.64 2.77 -1.05
CA ILE A 227 4.98 4.08 -0.91
C ILE A 227 4.24 4.18 0.42
N SER A 228 3.45 3.16 0.78
CA SER A 228 2.72 3.12 2.04
C SER A 228 3.65 3.21 3.25
N GLU A 229 4.84 2.58 3.19
CA GLU A 229 5.84 2.65 4.26
C GLU A 229 6.53 4.02 4.37
N SER A 230 6.77 4.70 3.25
CA SER A 230 7.53 5.96 3.22
C SER A 230 6.67 7.22 3.40
N SER A 231 5.39 7.17 3.05
CA SER A 231 4.46 8.32 3.15
C SER A 231 4.31 8.91 4.57
N PRO A 232 4.22 8.10 5.65
CA PRO A 232 4.18 8.62 7.02
C PRO A 232 5.42 9.42 7.41
N ALA A 233 6.60 9.02 6.94
CA ALA A 233 7.86 9.71 7.23
C ALA A 233 7.89 11.12 6.63
N VAL A 234 7.41 11.28 5.39
CA VAL A 234 7.29 12.60 4.74
C VAL A 234 6.26 13.47 5.48
N SER A 235 5.15 12.89 5.91
CA SER A 235 4.12 13.63 6.67
C SER A 235 4.67 14.13 8.01
N ALA A 236 5.37 13.27 8.76
CA ALA A 236 6.02 13.67 10.01
C ALA A 236 7.11 14.73 9.80
N SER A 237 7.90 14.62 8.73
CA SER A 237 8.90 15.61 8.33
C SER A 237 8.27 16.97 7.97
N HIS A 238 7.08 16.97 7.36
CA HIS A 238 6.31 18.18 7.07
C HIS A 238 5.80 18.87 8.33
N GLU A 239 5.27 18.12 9.30
CA GLU A 239 4.80 18.71 10.57
C GLU A 239 5.97 19.32 11.36
N LYS A 240 7.13 18.64 11.43
CA LYS A 240 8.34 19.22 12.05
C LYS A 240 8.78 20.51 11.37
N TRP A 241 8.74 20.55 10.04
CA TRP A 241 9.04 21.77 9.29
C TRP A 241 8.07 22.90 9.64
N LYS A 242 6.78 22.59 9.80
CA LYS A 242 5.75 23.57 10.14
C LYS A 242 5.96 24.11 11.56
N GLU A 243 6.19 23.24 12.53
CA GLU A 243 6.52 23.62 13.91
C GLU A 243 7.76 24.52 13.95
N ALA A 244 8.84 24.13 13.25
CA ALA A 244 10.05 24.94 13.18
C ALA A 244 9.80 26.31 12.53
N LYS A 245 8.90 26.39 11.53
CA LYS A 245 8.50 27.66 10.91
C LYS A 245 7.68 28.53 11.84
N GLU A 246 6.76 27.95 12.60
CA GLU A 246 5.95 28.66 13.59
C GLU A 246 6.83 29.20 14.73
N GLU A 247 7.77 28.41 15.23
CA GLU A 247 8.74 28.84 16.23
C GLU A 247 9.68 29.93 15.71
N ALA A 248 10.18 29.80 14.48
CA ALA A 248 10.97 30.85 13.86
C ALA A 248 10.17 32.15 13.69
N ALA A 249 8.88 32.07 13.33
CA ALA A 249 8.02 33.23 13.19
C ALA A 249 7.79 33.96 14.52
N LYS A 250 7.76 33.25 15.65
CA LYS A 250 7.68 33.87 16.99
C LYS A 250 8.90 34.73 17.30
N ARG A 251 10.07 34.39 16.77
CA ARG A 251 11.32 35.15 16.99
C ARG A 251 11.66 36.14 15.87
N ASP A 252 10.87 36.20 14.80
CA ASP A 252 11.11 37.12 13.70
C ASP A 252 10.64 38.54 14.06
N PRO A 253 11.55 39.53 14.18
CA PRO A 253 11.19 40.91 14.49
C PRO A 253 10.20 41.53 13.50
N ALA A 254 10.14 41.05 12.25
CA ALA A 254 9.19 41.55 11.25
C ALA A 254 7.72 41.28 11.62
N ASN A 255 7.46 40.32 12.51
CA ASN A 255 6.11 40.01 13.01
C ASN A 255 5.68 40.89 14.19
N TYR A 256 6.53 41.82 14.63
CA TYR A 256 6.29 42.71 15.77
C TYR A 256 6.20 44.16 15.29
N LYS A 257 5.17 44.87 15.74
CA LYS A 257 4.99 46.28 15.39
C LYS A 257 5.90 47.16 16.23
N SER A 258 6.47 48.20 15.63
CA SER A 258 6.92 49.34 16.43
C SER A 258 5.69 50.04 17.03
N ILE A 259 5.84 50.54 18.23
CA ILE A 259 4.79 51.29 18.94
C ILE A 259 5.29 52.70 19.26
N SER A 260 4.39 53.65 19.50
CA SER A 260 4.75 54.96 20.02
C SER A 260 4.69 54.96 21.55
N GLU A 261 5.37 55.89 22.23
CA GLU A 261 5.30 55.97 23.69
C GLU A 261 3.87 56.19 24.18
N ARG A 262 3.09 57.01 23.45
CA ARG A 262 1.69 57.27 23.77
C ARG A 262 0.85 56.01 23.63
N ASP A 263 1.04 55.24 22.57
CA ASP A 263 0.26 54.03 22.35
C ASP A 263 0.64 52.95 23.37
N TRP A 264 1.91 52.87 23.77
CA TRP A 264 2.34 51.95 24.82
C TRP A 264 1.73 52.31 26.19
N GLN A 265 1.58 53.61 26.49
CA GLN A 265 0.80 54.06 27.65
C GLN A 265 -0.68 53.71 27.55
N LEU A 266 -1.27 53.70 26.35
CA LEU A 266 -2.64 53.24 26.14
C LEU A 266 -2.77 51.73 26.40
N VAL A 267 -1.78 50.94 25.97
CA VAL A 267 -1.69 49.51 26.33
C VAL A 267 -1.63 49.36 27.85
N GLN A 268 -0.77 50.11 28.55
CA GLN A 268 -0.71 50.08 30.02
C GLN A 268 -2.04 50.43 30.69
N ARG A 269 -2.79 51.37 30.12
CA ARG A 269 -4.08 51.80 30.67
C ARG A 269 -5.14 50.71 30.62
N ASN A 270 -5.11 49.83 29.61
CA ASN A 270 -6.04 48.71 29.50
C ASN A 270 -5.39 47.49 28.82
N PRO A 271 -4.47 46.78 29.50
CA PRO A 271 -3.68 45.73 28.86
C PRO A 271 -4.54 44.57 28.34
N ASP A 272 -5.66 44.29 29.01
CA ASP A 272 -6.56 43.20 28.63
C ASP A 272 -7.26 43.42 27.28
N ALA A 273 -7.50 44.68 26.88
CA ALA A 273 -8.03 45.00 25.55
C ALA A 273 -7.01 44.83 24.42
N HIS A 274 -5.72 44.69 24.76
CA HIS A 274 -4.62 44.57 23.82
C HIS A 274 -4.00 43.16 23.80
N LYS A 275 -4.65 42.17 24.42
CA LYS A 275 -4.15 40.78 24.45
C LYS A 275 -3.87 40.23 23.05
N GLY A 276 -2.73 39.57 22.89
CA GLY A 276 -2.28 38.98 21.64
C GLY A 276 -1.63 39.97 20.66
N GLU A 277 -1.64 41.28 20.96
CA GLU A 277 -0.92 42.25 20.15
C GLU A 277 0.60 42.14 20.36
N LYS A 278 1.36 42.25 19.27
CA LYS A 278 2.80 42.02 19.22
C LYS A 278 3.58 43.30 18.97
N TYR A 279 4.53 43.60 19.86
CA TYR A 279 5.32 44.83 19.85
C TYR A 279 6.81 44.61 20.04
N VAL A 280 7.61 45.52 19.48
CA VAL A 280 9.00 45.71 19.87
C VAL A 280 9.03 46.75 20.99
N VAL A 281 9.53 46.37 22.16
CA VAL A 281 9.66 47.27 23.32
C VAL A 281 11.10 47.30 23.82
N TYR A 282 11.47 48.37 24.50
CA TYR A 282 12.77 48.52 25.16
C TYR A 282 12.55 48.70 26.65
N GLY A 283 13.51 48.32 27.48
CA GLY A 283 13.36 48.53 28.91
C GLY A 283 14.60 48.35 29.75
N ALA A 284 14.52 48.81 30.99
CA ALA A 284 15.53 48.61 32.03
C ALA A 284 15.07 47.51 32.99
N VAL A 285 15.87 46.47 33.17
CA VAL A 285 15.57 45.38 34.09
C VAL A 285 15.69 45.88 35.53
N THR A 286 14.59 45.80 36.26
CA THR A 286 14.50 46.24 37.66
C THR A 286 14.55 45.08 38.66
N GLN A 287 14.25 43.86 38.20
CA GLN A 287 14.33 42.65 39.02
C GLN A 287 14.51 41.41 38.12
N ALA A 288 15.58 40.67 38.37
CA ALA A 288 15.90 39.37 37.79
C ALA A 288 16.65 38.56 38.86
N ASP A 289 15.91 38.13 39.88
CA ASP A 289 16.45 37.49 41.09
C ASP A 289 15.70 36.17 41.39
N ALA A 290 16.08 35.51 42.48
CA ALA A 290 15.49 34.23 42.88
C ALA A 290 13.95 34.29 43.10
N ASN A 291 13.37 35.46 43.34
CA ASN A 291 11.91 35.59 43.49
C ASN A 291 11.19 35.55 42.13
N MET A 292 11.84 36.03 41.06
CA MET A 292 11.30 36.00 39.70
C MET A 292 11.61 34.67 38.98
N GLY A 293 12.67 33.98 39.43
CA GLY A 293 13.16 32.74 38.82
C GLY A 293 13.70 32.96 37.40
N GLU A 294 13.88 31.87 36.65
CA GLU A 294 14.43 31.92 35.28
C GLU A 294 13.36 32.20 34.21
N ILE A 295 12.08 32.20 34.60
CA ILE A 295 10.95 32.29 33.67
C ILE A 295 10.34 33.70 33.59
N SER A 296 10.78 34.63 34.42
CA SER A 296 10.23 35.98 34.45
C SER A 296 11.23 37.04 34.87
N ILE A 297 11.02 38.27 34.42
CA ILE A 297 11.76 39.45 34.86
C ILE A 297 10.79 40.62 35.05
N ARG A 298 11.16 41.57 35.92
CA ARG A 298 10.45 42.85 36.03
C ARG A 298 11.26 43.92 35.32
N VAL A 299 10.66 44.53 34.31
CA VAL A 299 11.28 45.56 33.47
C VAL A 299 10.41 46.79 33.46
N ASN A 300 11.04 47.96 33.55
CA ASN A 300 10.37 49.20 33.15
C ASN A 300 10.54 49.36 31.65
N THR A 301 9.45 49.40 30.89
CA THR A 301 9.44 49.44 29.43
C THR A 301 9.05 50.79 28.86
N GLY A 302 9.38 50.96 27.57
CA GLY A 302 9.00 52.07 26.71
C GLY A 302 9.06 51.64 25.25
N ALA A 303 8.48 52.45 24.39
CA ALA A 303 8.41 52.21 22.96
C ALA A 303 9.77 52.37 22.25
N THR A 304 10.68 53.17 22.81
CA THR A 304 11.96 53.50 22.19
C THR A 304 13.15 53.32 23.15
N LYS A 305 14.36 53.22 22.58
CA LYS A 305 15.59 53.16 23.38
C LYS A 305 15.79 54.49 24.12
N GLN A 306 15.87 54.43 25.45
CA GLN A 306 16.11 55.59 26.32
C GLN A 306 17.56 55.62 26.80
N SER A 307 18.08 56.82 27.07
CA SER A 307 19.47 57.00 27.55
C SER A 307 19.64 56.81 29.05
N ARG A 308 18.54 56.80 29.82
CA ARG A 308 18.52 56.72 31.28
C ARG A 308 17.42 55.76 31.72
N ARG A 309 17.72 54.86 32.67
CA ARG A 309 16.76 53.85 33.18
C ARG A 309 15.42 54.40 33.65
N TYR A 310 15.42 55.61 34.22
CA TYR A 310 14.21 56.25 34.78
C TYR A 310 13.35 56.97 33.75
N ASN A 311 13.72 56.95 32.47
CA ASN A 311 12.85 57.41 31.38
C ASN A 311 11.92 56.30 30.87
N TYR A 312 12.05 55.09 31.42
CA TYR A 312 11.10 54.00 31.19
C TYR A 312 10.02 54.04 32.26
N ASP A 313 8.81 54.43 31.87
CA ASP A 313 7.72 54.77 32.80
C ASP A 313 6.75 53.61 33.07
N ILE A 314 6.80 52.54 32.27
CA ILE A 314 5.79 51.47 32.31
C ILE A 314 6.34 50.24 33.02
N ASN A 315 5.82 49.96 34.21
CA ASN A 315 6.09 48.71 34.94
C ASN A 315 5.51 47.52 34.17
N THR A 316 6.38 46.59 33.76
CA THR A 316 6.03 45.41 32.99
C THR A 316 6.61 44.17 33.65
N VAL A 317 5.77 43.13 33.75
CA VAL A 317 6.23 41.77 34.07
C VAL A 317 6.33 41.02 32.75
N ALA A 318 7.55 40.65 32.37
CA ALA A 318 7.80 39.85 31.20
C ALA A 318 7.98 38.39 31.62
N LEU A 319 7.16 37.52 31.03
CA LEU A 319 7.24 36.07 31.17
C LEU A 319 7.89 35.48 29.91
N VAL A 320 8.55 34.34 30.05
CA VAL A 320 9.10 33.60 28.90
C VAL A 320 7.95 33.11 28.00
N GLY A 321 7.91 33.61 26.77
CA GLY A 321 7.15 33.02 25.65
C GLY A 321 7.98 31.98 24.88
N THR A 322 9.28 31.91 25.17
CA THR A 322 10.20 30.90 24.63
C THR A 322 11.23 30.53 25.70
N ALA A 323 11.54 29.24 25.83
CA ALA A 323 12.42 28.74 26.89
C ALA A 323 13.78 29.45 26.89
N ASP A 324 14.29 29.67 28.11
CA ASP A 324 15.66 30.11 28.43
C ASP A 324 16.09 31.50 27.94
N ILE A 325 15.18 32.31 27.38
CA ILE A 325 15.54 33.65 26.87
C ILE A 325 16.02 34.61 27.98
N PHE A 326 15.60 34.40 29.24
CA PHE A 326 16.02 35.24 30.37
C PHE A 326 17.20 34.68 31.17
N SER A 327 17.74 33.52 30.80
CA SER A 327 18.81 32.82 31.56
C SER A 327 20.06 33.67 31.80
N ASN A 328 20.36 34.60 30.89
CA ASN A 328 21.52 35.51 30.97
C ASN A 328 21.14 36.97 31.25
N VAL A 329 19.87 37.26 31.53
CA VAL A 329 19.40 38.62 31.83
C VAL A 329 19.51 38.86 33.32
N VAL A 330 20.18 39.92 33.71
CA VAL A 330 20.37 40.31 35.12
C VAL A 330 19.75 41.68 35.40
N GLN A 331 19.68 42.02 36.69
CA GLN A 331 19.24 43.35 37.10
C GLN A 331 20.13 44.44 36.48
N ASP A 332 19.52 45.58 36.15
CA ASP A 332 20.14 46.76 35.54
C ASP A 332 20.54 46.61 34.07
N ASP A 333 20.27 45.46 33.44
CA ASP A 333 20.40 45.30 31.99
C ASP A 333 19.45 46.22 31.22
N HIS A 334 19.94 46.74 30.10
CA HIS A 334 19.15 47.45 29.11
C HIS A 334 18.75 46.47 28.01
N VAL A 335 17.46 46.20 27.87
CA VAL A 335 16.96 45.18 26.96
C VAL A 335 16.10 45.75 25.83
N LYS A 336 16.10 45.06 24.69
CA LYS A 336 15.10 45.15 23.64
C LYS A 336 14.38 43.81 23.57
N MET A 337 13.06 43.81 23.57
CA MET A 337 12.25 42.58 23.63
C MET A 337 11.23 42.55 22.49
N LEU A 338 11.04 41.36 21.91
CA LEU A 338 9.90 41.03 21.06
C LEU A 338 8.80 40.45 21.95
N VAL A 339 7.72 41.20 22.14
CA VAL A 339 6.72 40.88 23.15
C VAL A 339 5.32 40.74 22.57
N GLU A 340 4.54 39.84 23.15
CA GLU A 340 3.09 39.74 22.97
C GLU A 340 2.41 40.15 24.28
N VAL A 341 1.40 41.00 24.20
CA VAL A 341 0.67 41.47 25.37
C VAL A 341 -0.16 40.32 25.94
N GLY A 342 0.12 39.95 27.20
CA GLY A 342 -0.58 38.91 27.94
C GLY A 342 -1.77 39.43 28.75
N GLY A 343 -1.89 40.75 28.93
CA GLY A 343 -2.95 41.39 29.71
C GLY A 343 -2.43 42.09 30.95
N SER A 344 -3.28 42.24 31.96
CA SER A 344 -2.89 42.81 33.24
C SER A 344 -2.47 41.71 34.23
N MET A 345 -1.47 42.00 35.07
CA MET A 345 -1.06 41.13 36.17
C MET A 345 -0.96 41.94 37.45
N THR A 346 -1.62 41.45 38.50
CA THR A 346 -1.51 42.01 39.86
C THR A 346 -0.62 41.10 40.70
N TYR A 347 0.31 41.70 41.44
CA TYR A 347 1.23 40.99 42.32
C TYR A 347 1.39 41.72 43.65
N ASP A 348 1.74 40.98 44.70
CA ASP A 348 2.03 41.53 46.02
C ASP A 348 3.45 42.11 46.06
N THR A 349 3.60 43.27 46.69
CA THR A 349 4.87 43.95 46.84
C THR A 349 5.54 43.61 48.16
N SER A 350 6.88 43.65 48.18
CA SER A 350 7.68 43.27 49.36
C SER A 350 7.50 44.18 50.58
N ILE A 351 6.93 45.38 50.40
CA ILE A 351 6.69 46.37 51.45
C ILE A 351 5.23 46.36 51.96
N GLY A 352 4.40 45.43 51.46
CA GLY A 352 2.98 45.34 51.76
C GLY A 352 2.12 46.10 50.74
N GLY A 353 1.00 45.48 50.33
CA GLY A 353 0.10 45.97 49.28
C GLY A 353 0.37 45.33 47.91
N SER A 354 -0.50 45.59 46.94
CA SER A 354 -0.46 45.01 45.59
C SER A 354 -0.17 46.07 44.51
N ALA A 355 0.52 45.67 43.44
CA ALA A 355 0.73 46.49 42.25
C ALA A 355 0.16 45.78 41.01
N THR A 356 -0.35 46.56 40.05
CA THR A 356 -0.79 46.05 38.75
C THR A 356 0.19 46.51 37.68
N ALA A 357 0.65 45.57 36.85
CA ALA A 357 1.57 45.79 35.75
C ALA A 357 0.99 45.27 34.44
N VAL A 358 1.58 45.71 33.33
CA VAL A 358 1.39 45.05 32.03
C VAL A 358 2.11 43.72 32.08
N MET A 359 1.42 42.63 31.76
CA MET A 359 2.04 41.32 31.54
C MET A 359 2.31 41.15 30.06
N VAL A 360 3.51 40.69 29.73
CA VAL A 360 3.87 40.32 28.36
C VAL A 360 4.55 38.95 28.31
N LEU A 361 4.35 38.24 27.20
CA LEU A 361 5.14 37.09 26.81
C LEU A 361 6.27 37.57 25.90
N ALA A 362 7.52 37.42 26.32
CA ALA A 362 8.68 37.74 25.48
C ALA A 362 9.09 36.50 24.68
N TYR A 363 9.27 36.62 23.37
CA TYR A 363 9.74 35.54 22.51
C TYR A 363 11.22 35.67 22.14
N ASP A 364 11.78 36.87 22.30
CA ASP A 364 13.18 37.17 22.12
C ASP A 364 13.61 38.37 22.97
N VAL A 365 14.87 38.40 23.39
CA VAL A 365 15.45 39.48 24.20
C VAL A 365 16.92 39.72 23.84
N ASP A 366 17.22 40.95 23.45
CA ASP A 366 18.58 41.44 23.22
C ASP A 366 19.01 42.31 24.41
N VAL A 367 20.10 41.95 25.09
CA VAL A 367 20.78 42.86 26.02
C VAL A 367 21.60 43.86 25.20
N ILE A 368 21.16 45.11 25.18
CA ILE A 368 21.73 46.20 24.36
C ILE A 368 22.62 47.15 25.18
N GLY A 369 22.91 46.80 26.43
CA GLY A 369 23.76 47.54 27.36
C GLY A 369 23.39 47.23 28.82
N GLN A 370 24.02 47.97 29.74
CA GLN A 370 23.71 47.97 31.16
C GLN A 370 23.71 49.44 31.63
N PHE A 371 22.84 49.78 32.58
CA PHE A 371 22.68 51.15 33.08
C PHE A 371 23.66 51.55 34.19
#